data_AF-A0AA88EIJ8-F1
#
_entry.id   AF-A0AA88EIJ8-F1
#
_cell.length_a   1.000
_cell.length_b   1.000
_cell.length_c   1.000
_cell.angle_alpha   90.00
_cell.angle_beta   90.00
_cell.angle_gamma   90.00
#
_symmetry.space_group_name_H-M   'P 1'
#
loop_
_entity.id
_entity.type
_entity.pdbx_description
1 polymer ?
#
loop_
_entity_poly.entity_id
_entity_poly.type
_entity_poly.pdbx_seq_one_letter_code
_entity_poly.pdbx_strand_id
1 'polypeptide(L)'
;MAEYGLGEKPSTAGDAYSFGVMLLELFTGMSPTHESFTVELNLQRWVQLSFQENSVKVIDSELLQLGEALYHQGHHLSRKLQFDCLATVIEIGLACTASFPNERMNMRNALHKLKAAKNDLLKH
;
A
#
# COMPACT_ATOMS: atom_id res chain seq x y z
N MET A 1 22.79 -1.79 -2.79
CA MET A 1 23.01 -0.53 -3.53
C MET A 1 21.79 0.33 -3.28
N ALA A 2 21.97 1.51 -2.71
CA ALA A 2 20.89 2.46 -2.47
C ALA A 2 20.57 3.18 -3.79
N GLU A 3 19.38 2.95 -4.34
CA GLU A 3 18.89 3.51 -5.62
C GLU A 3 18.36 4.95 -5.49
N TYR A 4 18.54 5.59 -4.33
CA TYR A 4 18.01 6.94 -4.07
C TYR A 4 19.08 7.85 -3.48
N GLY A 5 20.29 7.78 -4.05
CA GLY A 5 21.36 8.75 -3.82
C GLY A 5 21.29 9.91 -4.82
N LEU A 6 21.73 11.10 -4.41
CA LEU A 6 21.92 12.26 -5.29
C LEU A 6 22.71 11.85 -6.55
N GLY A 7 22.05 11.77 -7.72
CA GLY A 7 22.72 11.55 -9.00
C GLY A 7 22.12 10.48 -9.90
N GLU A 8 21.11 9.70 -9.47
CA GLU A 8 20.43 8.76 -10.38
C GLU A 8 19.36 9.44 -11.23
N LYS A 9 19.27 9.01 -12.50
CA LYS A 9 18.27 9.54 -13.45
C LYS A 9 16.87 9.04 -13.05
N PRO A 10 15.82 9.85 -13.22
CA PRO A 10 14.44 9.40 -13.07
C PRO A 10 14.20 8.11 -13.86
N SER A 11 13.54 7.14 -13.25
CA SER A 11 13.26 5.84 -13.83
C SER A 11 11.84 5.39 -13.50
N THR A 12 11.25 4.58 -14.37
CA THR A 12 9.90 4.03 -14.15
C THR A 12 9.83 3.10 -12.94
N ALA A 13 10.95 2.44 -12.60
CA ALA A 13 11.08 1.65 -11.38
C ALA A 13 11.18 2.54 -10.13
N GLY A 14 11.74 3.74 -10.28
CA GLY A 14 11.79 4.78 -9.25
C GLY A 14 10.40 5.37 -8.97
N ASP A 15 9.67 5.69 -10.03
CA ASP A 15 8.28 6.15 -9.93
C ASP A 15 7.38 5.09 -9.28
N ALA A 16 7.55 3.82 -9.64
CA ALA A 16 6.81 2.71 -9.03
C ALA A 16 7.09 2.57 -7.54
N TYR A 17 8.35 2.69 -7.11
CA TYR A 17 8.71 2.65 -5.69
C TYR A 17 8.07 3.81 -4.93
N SER A 18 8.20 5.03 -5.45
CA SER A 18 7.64 6.23 -4.82
C SER A 18 6.12 6.14 -4.69
N PHE A 19 5.45 5.61 -5.73
CA PHE A 19 4.02 5.29 -5.68
C PHE A 19 3.70 4.25 -4.61
N GLY A 20 4.50 3.19 -4.49
CA GLY A 20 4.35 2.17 -3.46
C GLY A 20 4.48 2.74 -2.04
N VAL A 21 5.48 3.60 -1.79
CA VAL A 21 5.65 4.29 -0.51
C VAL A 21 4.42 5.13 -0.18
N MET A 22 3.91 5.90 -1.13
CA MET A 22 2.70 6.72 -0.95
C MET A 22 1.47 5.87 -0.62
N LEU A 23 1.29 4.70 -1.26
CA LEU A 23 0.22 3.78 -0.90
C LEU A 23 0.38 3.27 0.55
N LEU A 24 1.59 2.86 0.93
CA LEU A 24 1.83 2.38 2.28
C LEU A 24 1.59 3.49 3.31
N GLU A 25 2.08 4.70 3.07
CA GLU A 25 1.86 5.85 3.95
C GLU A 25 0.37 6.16 4.12
N LEU A 26 -0.37 6.29 3.01
CA LEU A 26 -1.79 6.66 3.02
C LEU A 26 -2.67 5.64 3.75
N PHE A 27 -2.40 4.35 3.56
CA PHE A 27 -3.28 3.29 4.07
C PHE A 27 -2.88 2.78 5.46
N THR A 28 -1.70 3.14 5.95
CA THR A 28 -1.25 2.82 7.31
C THR A 28 -1.23 4.03 8.26
N GLY A 29 -1.32 5.25 7.71
CA GLY A 29 -1.18 6.49 8.46
C GLY A 29 0.26 6.77 8.91
N MET A 30 1.23 5.92 8.51
CA MET A 30 2.61 6.02 8.96
C MET A 30 3.47 6.79 7.97
N SER A 31 4.02 7.91 8.42
CA SER A 31 5.00 8.69 7.64
C SER A 31 6.25 7.86 7.31
N PRO A 32 6.76 7.85 6.07
CA PRO A 32 7.95 7.09 5.70
C PRO A 32 9.22 7.57 6.40
N THR A 33 9.20 8.77 6.99
CA THR A 33 10.27 9.38 7.77
C THR A 33 9.95 9.42 9.27
N HIS A 34 8.99 8.61 9.74
CA HIS A 34 8.65 8.54 11.17
C HIS A 34 9.90 8.24 12.01
N GLU A 35 10.03 8.87 13.18
CA GLU A 35 11.22 8.78 14.05
C GLU A 35 11.55 7.35 14.52
N SER A 36 10.55 6.48 14.56
CA SER A 36 10.69 5.05 14.88
C SER A 36 11.44 4.26 13.79
N PHE A 37 11.62 4.81 12.60
CA PHE A 37 12.30 4.14 11.50
C PHE A 37 13.80 4.39 11.53
N THR A 38 14.55 3.33 11.21
CA THR A 38 16.02 3.31 11.26
C THR A 38 16.58 2.88 9.91
N VAL A 39 17.91 2.82 9.80
CA VAL A 39 18.59 2.30 8.60
C VAL A 39 18.14 0.87 8.26
N GLU A 40 17.78 0.06 9.27
CA GLU A 40 17.42 -1.35 9.11
C GLU A 40 15.90 -1.59 9.06
N LEU A 41 15.11 -0.63 9.53
CA LEU A 41 13.65 -0.72 9.61
C LEU A 41 13.02 0.54 9.01
N ASN A 42 12.64 0.44 7.74
CA ASN A 42 11.86 1.45 7.03
C ASN A 42 10.38 1.06 6.96
N LEU A 43 9.55 1.96 6.44
CA LEU A 43 8.10 1.76 6.28
C LEU A 43 7.77 0.43 5.59
N GLN A 44 8.42 0.12 4.47
CA GLN A 44 8.18 -1.12 3.71
C GLN A 44 8.41 -2.35 4.59
N ARG A 45 9.52 -2.41 5.32
CA ARG A 45 9.86 -3.57 6.16
C ARG A 45 8.94 -3.68 7.37
N TRP A 46 8.60 -2.55 8.00
CA TRP A 46 7.65 -2.52 9.10
C TRP A 46 6.26 -3.02 8.67
N VAL A 47 5.76 -2.55 7.52
CA VAL A 47 4.50 -3.05 6.94
C VAL A 47 4.61 -4.54 6.65
N GLN A 48 5.70 -4.99 6.00
CA GLN A 48 5.86 -6.40 5.62
C GLN A 48 5.81 -7.34 6.84
N LEU A 49 6.52 -7.00 7.91
CA LEU A 49 6.52 -7.79 9.15
C LEU A 49 5.15 -7.76 9.83
N SER A 50 4.59 -6.56 10.01
CA SER A 50 3.34 -6.37 10.74
C SER A 50 2.15 -6.97 9.98
N PHE A 51 2.18 -6.94 8.65
CA PHE A 51 1.11 -7.48 7.80
C PHE A 51 1.10 -9.02 7.78
N GLN A 52 2.27 -9.66 7.92
CA GLN A 52 2.38 -11.12 8.08
C GLN A 52 1.86 -11.58 9.44
N GLU A 53 2.08 -10.80 10.50
CA GLU A 53 1.64 -11.14 11.85
C GLU A 53 0.14 -10.85 12.08
N ASN A 54 -0.32 -9.65 11.71
CA ASN A 54 -1.71 -9.23 11.85
C ASN A 54 -2.05 -8.06 10.92
N SER A 55 -2.50 -8.39 9.71
CA SER A 55 -2.85 -7.43 8.65
C SER A 55 -3.87 -6.35 9.05
N VAL A 56 -4.76 -6.61 10.02
CA VAL A 56 -5.74 -5.61 10.50
C VAL A 56 -5.08 -4.48 11.26
N LYS A 57 -4.00 -4.74 12.00
CA LYS A 57 -3.36 -3.74 12.88
C LYS A 57 -2.49 -2.74 12.12
N VAL A 58 -2.15 -3.04 10.88
CA VAL A 58 -1.29 -2.19 10.04
C VAL A 58 -2.10 -1.10 9.35
N ILE A 59 -3.38 -1.35 9.13
CA ILE A 59 -4.28 -0.42 8.46
C ILE A 59 -4.65 0.70 9.43
N ASP A 60 -4.65 1.92 8.91
CA ASP A 60 -5.04 3.11 9.65
C ASP A 60 -6.45 2.96 10.28
N SER A 61 -6.54 3.22 11.58
CA SER A 61 -7.79 3.04 12.32
C SER A 61 -8.88 4.06 11.97
N GLU A 62 -8.51 5.28 11.55
CA GLU A 62 -9.44 6.28 11.05
C GLU A 62 -9.99 5.86 9.69
N LEU A 63 -9.16 5.25 8.84
CA LEU A 63 -9.60 4.68 7.56
C LEU A 63 -10.61 3.53 7.77
N LEU A 64 -10.38 2.66 8.76
CA LEU A 64 -11.33 1.59 9.11
C LEU A 64 -12.67 2.17 9.61
N GLN A 65 -12.63 3.25 10.39
CA GLN A 65 -13.84 3.93 10.87
C GLN A 65 -14.61 4.61 9.74
N LEU A 66 -13.91 5.28 8.82
CA LEU A 66 -14.52 5.88 7.63
C LEU A 66 -15.22 4.82 6.76
N GLY A 67 -14.66 3.62 6.75
CA GLY A 67 -15.25 2.43 6.13
C GLY A 67 -16.68 2.14 6.55
N GLU A 68 -17.06 2.41 7.80
CA GLU A 68 -18.42 2.17 8.32
C GLU A 68 -19.48 3.09 7.70
N ALA A 69 -19.06 4.19 7.07
CA ALA A 69 -19.92 5.11 6.36
C ALA A 69 -19.92 4.85 4.83
N LEU A 70 -19.23 3.81 4.33
CA LEU A 70 -19.15 3.53 2.90
C LEU A 70 -20.39 2.78 2.40
N TYR A 71 -21.14 3.47 1.54
CA TYR A 71 -22.27 2.91 0.81
C TYR A 71 -22.00 2.95 -0.69
N HIS A 72 -22.43 1.91 -1.38
CA HIS A 72 -22.45 1.84 -2.83
C HIS A 72 -23.84 1.39 -3.28
N GLN A 73 -24.45 2.14 -4.20
CA GLN A 73 -25.80 1.86 -4.72
C GLN A 73 -26.88 1.64 -3.63
N GLY A 74 -26.75 2.32 -2.49
CA GLY A 74 -27.69 2.20 -1.36
C GLY A 74 -27.41 1.02 -0.41
N HIS A 75 -26.37 0.23 -0.67
CA HIS A 75 -25.93 -0.87 0.18
C HIS A 75 -24.66 -0.50 0.95
N HIS A 76 -24.64 -0.82 2.24
CA HIS A 76 -23.44 -0.68 3.05
C HIS A 76 -22.40 -1.72 2.60
N LEU A 77 -21.18 -1.27 2.30
CA LEU A 77 -20.11 -2.17 1.88
C LEU A 77 -19.69 -3.07 3.05
N SER A 78 -19.67 -4.38 2.86
CA SER A 78 -19.32 -5.28 3.97
C SER A 78 -17.88 -5.02 4.48
N ARG A 79 -17.68 -5.05 5.80
CA ARG A 79 -16.34 -4.87 6.40
C ARG A 79 -15.31 -5.85 5.84
N LYS A 80 -15.73 -7.07 5.50
CA LYS A 80 -14.87 -8.06 4.86
C LYS A 80 -14.38 -7.58 3.49
N LEU A 81 -15.28 -7.11 2.62
CA LEU A 81 -14.89 -6.60 1.29
C LEU A 81 -13.99 -5.37 1.39
N GLN A 82 -14.27 -4.47 2.33
CA GLN A 82 -13.41 -3.33 2.59
C GLN A 82 -12.01 -3.78 3.00
N PHE A 83 -11.92 -4.71 3.95
CA PHE A 83 -10.65 -5.26 4.41
C PHE A 83 -9.88 -5.98 3.30
N ASP A 84 -10.55 -6.82 2.50
CA ASP A 84 -9.93 -7.52 1.36
C ASP A 84 -9.37 -6.54 0.32
N CYS A 85 -10.10 -5.43 0.07
CA CYS A 85 -9.64 -4.35 -0.80
C CYS A 85 -8.40 -3.65 -0.22
N LEU A 86 -8.42 -3.30 1.07
CA LEU A 86 -7.31 -2.62 1.74
C LEU A 86 -6.06 -3.52 1.80
N ALA A 87 -6.23 -4.80 2.12
CA ALA A 87 -5.18 -5.81 2.08
C ALA A 87 -4.53 -5.87 0.69
N THR A 88 -5.34 -5.89 -0.37
CA THR A 88 -4.83 -5.87 -1.76
C THR A 88 -4.03 -4.60 -2.06
N VAL A 89 -4.45 -3.44 -1.56
CA VAL A 89 -3.71 -2.18 -1.72
C VAL A 89 -2.35 -2.23 -1.01
N ILE A 90 -2.29 -2.77 0.21
CA ILE A 90 -1.04 -2.94 0.95
C ILE A 90 -0.09 -3.90 0.21
N GLU A 91 -0.59 -5.02 -0.32
CA GLU A 91 0.20 -5.95 -1.12
C GLU A 91 0.78 -5.30 -2.39
N ILE A 92 -0.01 -4.44 -3.06
CA ILE A 92 0.47 -3.66 -4.21
C ILE A 92 1.56 -2.69 -3.78
N GLY A 93 1.37 -1.96 -2.66
CA GLY A 93 2.37 -1.07 -2.09
C GLY A 93 3.69 -1.80 -1.82
N LEU A 94 3.63 -2.93 -1.11
CA LEU A 94 4.78 -3.78 -0.83
C LEU A 94 5.50 -4.24 -2.10
N ALA A 95 4.76 -4.73 -3.10
CA ALA A 95 5.33 -5.19 -4.36
C ALA A 95 5.94 -4.05 -5.22
N CYS A 96 5.36 -2.85 -5.17
CA CYS A 96 5.94 -1.67 -5.80
C CYS A 96 7.23 -1.20 -5.10
N THR A 97 7.32 -1.40 -3.78
CA THR A 97 8.49 -1.03 -2.96
C THR A 97 9.56 -2.13 -2.83
N ALA A 98 9.56 -3.14 -3.70
CA ALA A 98 10.57 -4.20 -3.67
C ALA A 98 12.00 -3.62 -3.70
N SER A 99 12.92 -4.25 -2.97
CA SER A 99 14.29 -3.76 -2.78
C SER A 99 15.06 -3.65 -4.09
N PHE A 100 14.83 -4.59 -5.01
CA PHE A 100 15.49 -4.61 -6.32
C PHE A 100 14.56 -4.01 -7.40
N PRO A 101 15.03 -3.05 -8.20
CA PRO A 101 14.17 -2.36 -9.18
C PRO A 101 13.53 -3.27 -10.22
N ASN A 102 14.19 -4.37 -10.60
CA ASN A 102 13.67 -5.37 -11.53
C ASN A 102 12.59 -6.28 -10.92
N GLU A 103 12.46 -6.32 -9.60
CA GLU A 103 11.42 -7.08 -8.89
C GLU A 103 10.18 -6.22 -8.60
N ARG A 104 10.28 -4.90 -8.76
CA ARG A 104 9.16 -3.99 -8.49
C ARG A 104 8.02 -4.21 -9.46
N MET A 105 6.81 -4.22 -8.91
CA MET A 105 5.60 -4.19 -9.72
C MET A 105 5.56 -2.89 -10.53
N ASN A 106 5.48 -3.02 -11.86
CA ASN A 106 5.33 -1.86 -12.74
C ASN A 106 3.94 -1.20 -12.59
N MET A 107 3.85 0.08 -12.98
CA MET A 107 2.65 0.88 -12.84
C MET A 107 1.42 0.34 -13.59
N ARG A 108 1.62 -0.35 -14.73
CA ARG A 108 0.51 -0.97 -15.47
C ARG A 108 -0.13 -2.10 -14.66
N ASN A 109 0.69 -2.95 -14.05
CA ASN A 109 0.22 -4.05 -13.22
C ASN A 109 -0.43 -3.53 -11.93
N ALA A 110 0.18 -2.51 -11.30
CA ALA A 110 -0.40 -1.84 -10.14
C ALA A 110 -1.80 -1.27 -10.46
N LEU A 111 -1.94 -0.54 -11.58
CA LEU A 111 -3.22 -0.01 -12.04
C LEU A 111 -4.26 -1.11 -12.28
N HIS A 112 -3.88 -2.20 -12.93
CA HIS A 112 -4.79 -3.32 -13.18
C HIS A 112 -5.29 -3.95 -11.88
N LYS A 113 -4.39 -4.19 -10.92
CA LYS A 113 -4.76 -4.77 -9.62
C LYS A 113 -5.60 -3.80 -8.78
N LEU A 114 -5.28 -2.51 -8.75
CA LEU A 114 -6.09 -1.49 -8.06
C LEU A 114 -7.51 -1.39 -8.65
N LYS A 115 -7.63 -1.44 -9.99
CA LYS A 115 -8.94 -1.47 -10.65
C LYS A 115 -9.73 -2.73 -10.29
N ALA A 116 -9.07 -3.89 -10.24
CA ALA A 116 -9.70 -5.14 -9.83
C ALA A 116 -10.20 -5.06 -8.37
N ALA A 117 -9.35 -4.63 -7.44
CA ALA A 117 -9.70 -4.46 -6.03
C ALA A 117 -10.89 -3.51 -5.85
N LYS A 118 -10.87 -2.36 -6.53
CA LYS A 118 -11.99 -1.41 -6.53
C LYS A 118 -13.28 -2.04 -7.07
N ASN A 119 -13.20 -2.77 -8.18
CA ASN A 119 -14.37 -3.41 -8.76
C ASN A 119 -14.92 -4.49 -7.82
N ASP A 120 -14.06 -5.28 -7.19
CA ASP A 120 -14.46 -6.29 -6.22
C ASP A 120 -15.13 -5.69 -4.98
N LEU A 121 -14.62 -4.55 -4.50
CA LEU A 121 -15.23 -3.79 -3.42
C LEU A 121 -16.65 -3.28 -3.77
N LEU A 122 -16.84 -2.84 -5.01
CA LEU A 122 -18.08 -2.19 -5.48
C LEU A 122 -19.02 -3.13 -6.23
N LYS A 123 -18.81 -4.45 -6.17
CA LYS A 123 -19.56 -5.44 -6.97
C LYS A 123 -21.05 -5.58 -6.61
N HIS A 124 -21.53 -4.85 -5.60
CA HIS A 124 -22.90 -4.91 -5.09
C HIS A 124 -23.42 -3.53 -4.72
#